data_AF-A0A7K9R448-F1
#
_entry.id   AF-A0A7K9R448-F1
#
_cell.length_a   1.000
_cell.length_b   1.000
_cell.length_c   1.000
_cell.angle_alpha   90.00
_cell.angle_beta   90.00
_cell.angle_gamma   90.00
#
_symmetry.space_group_name_H-M   'P 1'
#
loop_
_entity.id
_entity.type
_entity.pdbx_description
1 polymer ?
#
loop_
_entity_poly.entity_id
_entity_poly.type
_entity_poly.pdbx_seq_one_letter_code
_entity_poly.pdbx_strand_id
1 'polypeptide(L)'
;LIEIDRPRHQHWALYMGHGHVINLTPVGKQDLSLGVHTVPVFIRKVKKDRLQEVTGNNTWCVNNESDQYRTPLPVEEIIRRAEAYIGKELPYRVFGSNCEHFVKKLRYGDQVS
;
A
#
# COMPACT_ATOMS: atom_id res chain seq x y z
N LEU A 1 -4.76 9.73 0.12
CA LEU A 1 -3.65 8.77 0.21
C LEU A 1 -2.44 9.58 0.60
N ILE A 2 -1.47 8.97 1.26
CA ILE A 2 -0.22 9.64 1.63
C ILE A 2 0.86 9.10 0.70
N GLU A 3 1.45 9.99 -0.08
CA GLU A 3 2.63 9.72 -0.89
C GLU A 3 3.86 10.18 -0.11
N ILE A 4 4.83 9.29 0.03
CA ILE A 4 6.06 9.52 0.79
C ILE A 4 7.22 9.36 -0.17
N ASP A 5 7.98 10.44 -0.35
CA ASP A 5 9.11 10.49 -1.26
C ASP A 5 10.35 9.90 -0.57
N ARG A 6 10.67 8.63 -0.87
CA ARG A 6 11.88 7.99 -0.34
C ARG A 6 12.99 8.05 -1.39
N PRO A 7 14.28 8.09 -0.99
CA PRO A 7 15.41 8.30 -1.91
C PRO A 7 15.54 7.33 -3.09
N ARG A 8 14.85 6.17 -3.07
CA ARG A 8 14.98 5.12 -4.10
C ARG A 8 13.64 4.63 -4.67
N HIS A 9 12.51 5.07 -4.11
CA HIS A 9 11.17 4.71 -4.56
C HIS A 9 10.13 5.53 -3.80
N GLN A 10 9.00 5.78 -4.44
CA GLN A 10 7.83 6.33 -3.76
C GLN A 10 7.20 5.23 -2.89
N HIS A 11 6.85 5.61 -1.66
CA HIS A 11 6.06 4.75 -0.78
C HIS A 11 4.68 5.34 -0.59
N TRP A 12 3.68 4.47 -0.44
CA TRP A 12 2.29 4.88 -0.34
C TRP A 12 1.64 4.30 0.91
N ALA A 13 0.80 5.10 1.53
CA ALA A 13 0.02 4.73 2.71
C ALA A 13 -1.40 5.29 2.64
N LEU A 14 -2.31 4.66 3.36
CA LEU A 14 -3.70 5.12 3.52
C LEU A 14 -3.87 5.71 4.92
N TYR A 15 -4.31 6.96 5.01
CA TYR A 15 -4.59 7.59 6.30
C TYR A 15 -5.88 7.06 6.92
N MET A 16 -5.81 6.67 8.19
CA MET A 16 -6.89 6.01 8.94
C MET A 16 -7.51 6.92 10.01
N GLY A 17 -7.10 8.18 10.08
CA GLY A 17 -7.46 9.08 11.18
C GLY A 17 -6.50 8.99 12.37
N HIS A 18 -6.58 9.97 13.26
CA HIS A 18 -5.85 10.00 14.55
C HIS A 18 -4.33 9.79 14.42
N GLY A 19 -3.74 10.30 13.35
CA GLY A 19 -2.30 10.18 13.09
C GLY A 19 -1.82 8.78 12.69
N HIS A 20 -2.73 7.85 12.37
CA HIS A 20 -2.39 6.50 11.95
C HIS A 20 -2.55 6.31 10.45
N VAL A 21 -1.74 5.43 9.89
CA VAL A 21 -1.83 4.98 8.49
C VAL A 21 -1.79 3.47 8.41
N ILE A 22 -2.34 2.93 7.31
CA ILE A 22 -2.05 1.58 6.86
C ILE A 22 -1.06 1.63 5.72
N ASN A 23 -0.06 0.76 5.76
CA ASN A 23 0.95 0.61 4.72
C ASN A 23 1.34 -0.87 4.50
N LEU A 24 2.15 -1.11 3.47
CA LEU A 24 2.79 -2.40 3.23
C LEU A 24 4.25 -2.36 3.65
N THR A 25 4.66 -3.28 4.53
CA THR A 25 6.06 -3.45 4.93
C THR A 25 6.66 -4.73 4.36
N PRO A 26 7.89 -4.72 3.81
CA PRO A 26 8.57 -5.95 3.41
C PRO A 26 8.75 -6.90 4.60
N VAL A 27 8.38 -8.17 4.41
CA VAL A 27 8.63 -9.24 5.39
C VAL A 27 9.45 -10.39 4.83
N GLY A 28 9.50 -10.57 3.51
CA GLY A 28 10.33 -11.59 2.90
C GLY A 28 10.32 -11.59 1.39
N LYS A 29 11.11 -12.49 0.82
CA LYS A 29 11.16 -12.81 -0.60
C LYS A 29 11.21 -14.33 -0.73
N GLN A 30 10.36 -14.88 -1.58
CA GLN A 30 10.36 -16.29 -1.94
C GLN A 30 10.55 -16.40 -3.45
N ASP A 31 11.31 -17.38 -3.90
CA ASP A 31 11.49 -17.67 -5.32
C ASP A 31 10.55 -18.81 -5.72
N LEU A 32 9.65 -18.54 -6.67
CA LEU A 32 8.66 -19.50 -7.15
C LEU A 32 9.12 -20.10 -8.48
N SER A 33 9.34 -21.42 -8.51
CA SER A 33 9.72 -22.14 -9.72
C SER A 33 8.49 -22.40 -10.60
N LEU A 34 8.51 -21.88 -11.82
CA LEU A 34 7.51 -22.10 -12.87
C LEU A 34 8.19 -22.76 -14.07
N GLY A 35 8.31 -24.08 -14.03
CA GLY A 35 9.06 -24.86 -15.01
C GLY A 35 10.56 -24.54 -14.93
N VAL A 36 11.14 -24.05 -16.03
CA VAL A 36 12.56 -23.65 -16.11
C VAL A 36 12.82 -22.22 -15.60
N HIS A 37 11.78 -21.45 -15.29
CA HIS A 37 11.90 -20.07 -14.84
C HIS A 37 11.68 -19.95 -13.33
N THR A 38 12.47 -19.07 -12.70
CA THR A 38 12.30 -18.70 -11.29
C THR A 38 11.80 -17.27 -11.22
N VAL A 39 10.65 -17.06 -10.57
CA VAL A 39 10.04 -15.74 -10.42
C VAL A 39 10.10 -15.32 -8.95
N PRO A 40 10.68 -14.14 -8.63
CA PRO A 40 10.68 -13.64 -7.27
C PRO A 40 9.28 -13.19 -6.85
N VAL A 41 8.84 -13.63 -5.69
CA VAL A 41 7.60 -13.22 -5.02
C VAL A 41 7.99 -12.49 -3.74
N PHE A 42 7.63 -11.22 -3.66
CA PHE A 42 7.88 -10.38 -2.49
C PHE A 42 6.69 -10.46 -1.54
N ILE A 43 6.93 -10.85 -0.30
CA ILE A 43 5.91 -10.92 0.73
C ILE A 43 5.89 -9.58 1.47
N ARG A 44 4.70 -8.97 1.52
CA ARG A 44 4.46 -7.70 2.21
C ARG A 44 3.41 -7.90 3.29
N LYS A 45 3.68 -7.41 4.50
CA LYS A 45 2.69 -7.41 5.58
C LYS A 45 2.00 -6.06 5.65
N VAL A 46 0.69 -6.09 5.83
CA VAL A 46 -0.12 -4.89 6.03
C VAL A 46 -0.01 -4.49 7.50
N LYS A 47 0.48 -3.29 7.78
CA LYS A 47 0.62 -2.77 9.15
C LYS A 47 -0.16 -1.48 9.32
N LYS A 48 -0.72 -1.29 10.52
CA LYS A 48 -1.25 -0.02 11.01
C LYS A 48 -0.19 0.59 11.92
N ASP A 49 0.42 1.68 11.46
CA ASP A 49 1.54 2.34 12.13
C ASP A 49 1.24 3.85 12.26
N ARG A 50 2.01 4.56 13.10
CA ARG A 50 1.88 6.03 13.20
C ARG A 50 2.44 6.67 11.94
N LEU A 51 1.75 7.68 11.41
CA LEU A 51 2.17 8.40 10.21
C LEU A 51 3.63 8.87 10.33
N GLN A 52 3.98 9.47 11.48
CA GLN A 52 5.32 9.98 11.76
C GLN A 52 6.41 8.89 11.71
N GLU A 53 6.11 7.68 12.18
CA GLU A 53 7.05 6.55 12.13
C GLU A 53 7.24 6.04 10.70
N VAL A 54 6.17 6.05 9.89
CA VAL A 54 6.20 5.59 8.50
C VAL A 54 6.91 6.59 7.58
N THR A 55 6.74 7.89 7.81
CA THR A 55 7.39 8.95 7.05
C THR A 55 8.85 9.12 7.49
N GLY A 56 9.15 9.00 8.78
CA GLY A 56 10.47 9.34 9.31
C GLY A 56 10.87 10.77 8.91
N ASN A 57 12.07 10.92 8.36
CA ASN A 57 12.60 12.20 7.86
C ASN A 57 12.25 12.48 6.39
N ASN A 58 11.47 11.62 5.74
CA ASN A 58 11.12 11.79 4.34
C ASN A 58 10.00 12.83 4.18
N THR A 59 10.04 13.57 3.08
CA THR A 59 8.94 14.45 2.67
C THR A 59 7.72 13.61 2.26
N TRP A 60 6.53 14.15 2.49
CA TRP A 60 5.29 13.49 2.13
C TRP A 60 4.20 14.52 1.84
N CYS A 61 3.22 14.11 1.04
CA CYS A 61 2.05 14.90 0.73
C CYS A 61 0.78 14.05 0.74
N VAL A 62 -0.37 14.71 0.84
CA VAL A 62 -1.65 14.07 0.56
C VAL A 62 -1.83 14.07 -0.96
N ASN A 63 -1.82 12.88 -1.57
CA ASN A 63 -2.07 12.72 -2.99
C ASN A 63 -3.35 11.91 -3.23
N ASN A 64 -4.39 12.58 -3.72
CA ASN A 64 -5.64 11.97 -4.17
C ASN A 64 -5.92 12.32 -5.64
N GLU A 65 -4.88 12.48 -6.46
CA GLU A 65 -5.02 12.93 -7.87
C GLU A 65 -6.05 12.10 -8.65
N SER A 66 -6.16 10.79 -8.37
CA SER A 66 -7.13 9.93 -9.04
C SER A 66 -8.60 10.25 -8.76
N ASP A 67 -8.90 11.07 -7.75
CA ASP A 67 -10.27 11.55 -7.49
C ASP A 67 -10.83 12.37 -8.68
N GLN A 68 -9.96 12.97 -9.51
CA GLN A 68 -10.38 13.73 -10.70
C GLN A 68 -11.10 12.87 -11.74
N TYR A 69 -10.82 11.57 -11.78
CA TYR A 69 -11.36 10.65 -12.80
C TYR A 69 -11.95 9.36 -12.20
N ARG A 70 -11.88 9.17 -10.87
CA ARG A 70 -12.48 8.04 -10.15
C ARG A 70 -13.15 8.50 -8.87
N THR A 71 -14.39 8.10 -8.68
CA THR A 71 -15.09 8.34 -7.42
C THR A 71 -14.52 7.42 -6.32
N PRO A 72 -14.04 7.97 -5.20
CA PRO A 72 -13.62 7.14 -4.07
C PRO A 72 -14.85 6.47 -3.43
N LEU A 73 -14.62 5.31 -2.80
CA LEU A 73 -15.62 4.66 -1.97
C LEU A 73 -15.97 5.54 -0.75
N PRO A 74 -17.14 5.34 -0.11
CA PRO A 74 -17.46 5.98 1.16
C PRO A 74 -16.33 5.76 2.18
N VAL A 75 -16.03 6.78 2.99
CA VAL A 75 -14.88 6.74 3.91
C VAL A 75 -14.97 5.54 4.85
N GLU A 76 -16.16 5.25 5.36
CA GLU A 76 -16.44 4.13 6.25
C GLU A 76 -16.10 2.79 5.59
N GLU A 77 -16.41 2.64 4.30
CA GLU A 77 -16.10 1.44 3.52
C GLU A 77 -14.59 1.32 3.25
N ILE A 78 -13.90 2.43 2.97
CA ILE A 78 -12.44 2.45 2.80
C ILE A 78 -11.77 1.98 4.09
N ILE A 79 -12.17 2.55 5.24
CA ILE A 79 -11.63 2.20 6.55
C ILE A 79 -11.90 0.73 6.87
N ARG A 80 -13.16 0.27 6.72
CA ARG A 80 -13.56 -1.12 6.96
C ARG A 80 -12.73 -2.11 6.13
N ARG A 81 -12.54 -1.81 4.84
CA ARG A 81 -11.69 -2.63 3.96
C ARG A 81 -10.25 -2.66 4.46
N ALA A 82 -9.69 -1.49 4.77
CA ALA A 82 -8.30 -1.40 5.19
C ALA A 82 -8.05 -2.17 6.50
N GLU A 83 -8.95 -2.06 7.47
CA GLU A 83 -8.91 -2.82 8.72
C GLU A 83 -8.94 -4.33 8.51
N ALA A 84 -9.75 -4.81 7.57
CA ALA A 84 -9.81 -6.22 7.21
C ALA A 84 -8.51 -6.79 6.62
N TYR A 85 -7.56 -5.93 6.23
CA TYR A 85 -6.23 -6.34 5.75
C TYR A 85 -5.14 -6.30 6.82
N ILE A 86 -5.35 -5.64 7.97
CA ILE A 86 -4.31 -5.49 8.99
C ILE A 86 -3.77 -6.86 9.41
N GLY A 87 -2.43 -6.98 9.42
CA GLY A 87 -1.74 -8.19 9.82
C GLY A 87 -1.62 -9.25 8.72
N LYS A 88 -2.35 -9.13 7.61
CA LYS A 88 -2.25 -10.07 6.49
C LYS A 88 -0.94 -9.89 5.74
N GLU A 89 -0.43 -11.01 5.23
CA GLU A 89 0.69 -11.06 4.31
C GLU A 89 0.17 -11.21 2.88
N LEU A 90 0.67 -10.36 1.99
CA LEU A 90 0.25 -10.25 0.60
C LEU A 90 1.47 -10.54 -0.29
N PRO A 91 1.38 -11.55 -1.18
CA PRO A 91 2.42 -11.83 -2.15
C PRO A 91 2.30 -10.87 -3.35
N TYR A 92 3.43 -10.32 -3.78
CA TYR A 92 3.52 -9.47 -4.97
C TYR A 92 4.63 -9.94 -5.90
N ARG A 93 4.33 -9.99 -7.20
CA ARG A 93 5.30 -10.42 -8.23
C ARG A 93 6.21 -9.29 -8.71
N VAL A 94 5.82 -8.03 -8.51
CA VAL A 94 6.58 -6.86 -8.97
C VAL A 94 7.21 -6.15 -7.78
N PHE A 95 8.41 -5.62 -7.98
CA PHE A 95 9.08 -4.75 -7.01
C PHE A 95 8.70 -3.29 -7.30
N GLY A 96 8.27 -2.53 -6.28
CA GLY A 96 8.19 -1.06 -6.36
C GLY A 96 6.78 -0.45 -6.36
N SER A 97 5.77 -1.03 -7.01
CA SER A 97 4.42 -0.39 -7.11
C SER A 97 3.33 -1.01 -6.21
N ASN A 98 3.69 -1.97 -5.37
CA ASN A 98 2.71 -2.73 -4.59
C ASN A 98 1.94 -1.86 -3.59
N CYS A 99 2.63 -0.89 -2.98
CA CYS A 99 2.05 0.00 -1.98
C CYS A 99 0.99 0.92 -2.59
N GLU A 100 1.29 1.53 -3.73
CA GLU A 100 0.38 2.43 -4.45
C GLU A 100 -0.86 1.66 -4.90
N HIS A 101 -0.65 0.52 -5.57
CA HIS A 101 -1.71 -0.34 -6.06
C HIS A 101 -2.64 -0.76 -4.92
N PHE A 102 -2.07 -1.20 -3.80
CA PHE A 102 -2.84 -1.60 -2.62
C PHE A 102 -3.70 -0.47 -2.05
N VAL A 103 -3.15 0.72 -1.83
CA VAL A 103 -3.93 1.82 -1.22
C VAL A 103 -4.96 2.40 -2.19
N LYS A 104 -4.68 2.40 -3.51
CA LYS A 104 -5.67 2.77 -4.54
C LYS A 104 -6.78 1.73 -4.62
N LYS A 105 -6.46 0.43 -4.51
CA LYS A 105 -7.46 -0.65 -4.41
C LYS A 105 -8.38 -0.46 -3.20
N LEU A 106 -7.84 -0.05 -2.05
CA LEU A 106 -8.65 0.26 -0.87
C LEU A 106 -9.57 1.47 -1.07
N ARG A 107 -9.06 2.53 -1.71
CA ARG A 107 -9.81 3.78 -1.91
C ARG A 107 -10.88 3.70 -3.00
N TYR A 108 -10.57 3.04 -4.12
CA TYR A 108 -11.41 3.05 -5.34
C TYR A 108 -12.02 1.69 -5.67
N GLY A 109 -11.63 0.60 -4.98
CA GLY A 109 -12.15 -0.75 -5.20
C GLY A 109 -11.29 -1.62 -6.14
N ASP A 110 -11.78 -2.83 -6.45
CA ASP A 110 -11.03 -3.87 -7.19
C ASP A 110 -10.81 -3.57 -8.69
N GLN A 111 -11.40 -2.51 -9.23
CA GLN A 111 -11.22 -2.09 -10.63
C GLN A 111 -9.89 -1.35 -10.88
N VAL A 112 -8.99 -1.32 -9.89
CA VAL A 112 -7.63 -0.79 -10.04
C VAL A 112 -6.68 -1.98 -10.24
N SER A 113 -6.26 -2.21 -11.48
CA SER A 113 -5.12 -3.07 -11.84
C SER A 113 -4.02 -2.25 -12.46
#